data_AF-A0A7X0LTA0-F1
#
_entry.id   AF-A0A7X0LTA0-F1
#
_cell.length_a   1.000
_cell.length_b   1.000
_cell.length_c   1.000
_cell.angle_alpha   90.00
_cell.angle_beta   90.00
_cell.angle_gamma   90.00
#
_symmetry.space_group_name_H-M   'P 1'
#
loop_
_entity.id
_entity.type
_entity.pdbx_description
1 polymer ?
#
loop_
_entity_poly.entity_id
_entity_poly.type
_entity_poly.pdbx_seq_one_letter_code
_entity_poly.pdbx_strand_id
1 'polypeptide(L)' 'MNETPASGRIPLRPGSDGRPYIEAELVVDLLRAMARTHRNLADDPDCDLLTAAAAIDQEADALSVNVMLHTR' A
#
# COMPACT_ATOMS: atom_id res chain seq x y z
N MET A 1 25.37 -12.78 3.38
CA MET A 1 24.65 -12.24 4.55
C MET A 1 23.18 -12.46 4.26
N ASN A 2 22.54 -13.39 4.97
CA ASN A 2 21.17 -13.83 4.67
C ASN A 2 20.22 -12.86 5.40
N GLU A 3 19.75 -11.82 4.72
CA GLU A 3 18.71 -10.95 5.25
C GLU A 3 17.42 -11.77 5.37
N THR A 4 17.03 -12.09 6.59
CA THR A 4 15.67 -12.60 6.85
C THR A 4 14.71 -11.51 6.39
N PRO A 5 13.77 -11.77 5.45
CA PRO A 5 12.76 -10.79 5.11
C PRO A 5 12.02 -10.45 6.41
N ALA A 6 11.98 -9.17 6.78
CA ALA A 6 11.25 -8.70 7.95
C ALA A 6 9.87 -9.38 7.92
N SER A 7 9.56 -10.17 8.96
CA SER A 7 8.32 -10.93 9.03
C SER A 7 7.16 -9.97 8.76
N GLY A 8 6.55 -10.07 7.58
CA GLY A 8 5.63 -9.09 6.99
C GLY A 8 4.27 -9.09 7.69
N ARG A 9 4.27 -8.66 8.95
CA ARG A 9 3.06 -8.60 9.77
C ARG A 9 2.48 -7.20 9.62
N ILE A 10 1.33 -7.11 8.94
CA ILE A 10 0.54 -5.88 8.91
C ILE A 10 -0.19 -5.79 10.27
N PRO A 11 0.04 -4.75 11.08
CA PRO A 11 -0.67 -4.59 12.34
C PRO A 11 -2.17 -4.37 12.12
N LEU A 12 -2.98 -5.10 12.88
CA LEU A 12 -4.44 -4.95 12.92
C LEU A 12 -4.84 -4.19 14.19
N ARG A 13 -5.83 -3.31 14.08
CA ARG A 13 -6.47 -2.59 15.18
C ARG A 13 -7.85 -3.18 15.46
N PRO A 14 -8.28 -3.28 16.72
CA PRO A 14 -9.64 -3.69 17.05
C PRO A 14 -10.64 -2.57 16.74
N GLY A 15 -11.66 -2.88 15.95
CA GLY A 15 -12.80 -2.01 15.63
C GLY A 15 -13.81 -1.90 16.77
N SER A 16 -14.56 -0.80 16.78
CA SER A 16 -15.70 -0.61 17.69
C SER A 16 -16.85 -1.61 17.45
N ASP A 17 -16.89 -2.19 16.25
CA ASP A 17 -17.79 -3.28 15.85
C ASP A 17 -17.26 -4.67 16.23
N GLY A 18 -16.11 -4.74 16.93
CA GLY A 18 -15.45 -5.97 17.30
C GLY A 18 -14.68 -6.64 16.16
N ARG A 19 -14.61 -6.03 14.97
CA ARG A 19 -13.88 -6.57 13.82
C ARG A 19 -12.49 -5.91 13.73
N PRO A 20 -11.43 -6.68 13.43
CA PRO A 20 -10.12 -6.09 13.21
C PRO A 20 -10.09 -5.29 11.89
N TYR A 21 -9.42 -4.15 11.89
CA TYR A 21 -9.17 -3.33 10.70
C TYR A 21 -7.68 -2.95 10.58
N ILE A 22 -7.29 -2.50 9.39
CA ILE A 22 -5.97 -1.91 9.13
C ILE A 22 -6.20 -0.40 9.06
N GLU A 23 -5.33 0.39 9.71
CA GLU A 23 -5.39 1.84 9.60
C GLU A 23 -5.20 2.27 8.15
N ALA A 24 -6.02 3.19 7.67
CA ALA A 24 -5.98 3.56 6.26
C ALA A 24 -4.66 4.24 5.86
N GLU A 25 -4.02 5.00 6.76
CA GLU A 25 -2.67 5.55 6.55
C GLU A 25 -1.64 4.45 6.27
N LEU A 26 -1.72 3.34 7.01
CA LEU A 26 -0.83 2.19 6.82
C LEU A 26 -1.09 1.48 5.47
N VAL A 27 -2.35 1.43 5.02
CA VAL A 27 -2.68 0.91 3.70
C VAL A 27 -2.10 1.83 2.61
N VAL A 28 -2.21 3.15 2.77
CA VAL A 28 -1.59 4.12 1.84
C VAL A 28 -0.08 3.91 1.77
N ASP A 29 0.61 3.83 2.91
CA ASP A 29 2.06 3.60 2.96
C ASP A 29 2.46 2.29 2.28
N LEU A 30 1.68 1.22 2.47
CA LEU A 30 1.91 -0.07 1.81
C LEU A 30 1.75 0.05 0.29
N LEU A 31 0.69 0.69 -0.20
CA LEU A 31 0.47 0.90 -1.63
C LEU A 31 1.62 1.70 -2.26
N ARG A 32 2.08 2.77 -1.59
CA ARG A 32 3.22 3.56 -2.07
C ARG A 32 4.52 2.76 -2.10
N ALA A 33 4.75 1.90 -1.11
CA ALA A 33 5.89 1.01 -1.09
C ALA A 33 5.84 0.01 -2.27
N MET A 34 4.66 -0.53 -2.58
CA MET A 34 4.46 -1.40 -3.74
C MET A 34 4.73 -0.67 -5.06
N ALA A 35 4.18 0.54 -5.26
CA ALA A 35 4.42 1.34 -6.45
C ALA A 35 5.91 1.68 -6.64
N ARG A 36 6.62 1.97 -5.54
CA ARG A 36 8.07 2.17 -5.55
C ARG A 36 8.84 0.93 -5.99
N THR A 37 8.45 -0.25 -5.50
CA THR A 37 9.05 -1.52 -5.93
C THR A 37 8.82 -1.77 -7.41
N HIS A 38 7.62 -1.50 -7.93
CA HIS A 38 7.32 -1.64 -9.36
C HIS A 38 8.21 -0.73 -10.21
N ARG A 39 8.39 0.54 -9.81
CA ARG A 39 9.33 1.45 -10.48
C ARG A 39 10.78 0.96 -10.44
N ASN A 40 11.22 0.38 -9.33
CA ASN A 40 12.59 -0.11 -9.17
C ASN A 40 12.88 -1.39 -9.98
N LEU A 41 11.85 -2.11 -10.42
CA LEU A 41 11.96 -3.36 -11.18
C LEU A 41 11.60 -3.15 -12.67
N ALA A 42 11.29 -1.93 -13.09
CA ALA A 42 10.76 -1.59 -14.40
C ALA A 42 11.78 -1.69 -15.57
N ASP A 43 12.86 -2.44 -15.41
CA ASP A 43 13.86 -2.65 -16.46
C ASP A 43 13.41 -3.66 -17.53
N ASP A 44 12.28 -4.35 -17.30
CA ASP A 44 11.71 -5.34 -18.22
C ASP A 44 10.65 -4.70 -19.15
N PRO A 45 10.91 -4.62 -20.48
CA PRO A 45 9.98 -4.02 -21.44
C PRO A 45 8.72 -4.86 -21.71
N ASP A 46 8.71 -6.15 -21.35
CA ASP A 46 7.54 -7.04 -21.51
C ASP A 46 6.63 -7.00 -20.27
N CYS A 47 7.07 -6.37 -19.18
CA CYS A 47 6.33 -6.22 -17.94
C CYS A 47 6.08 -4.73 -17.67
N ASP A 48 4.87 -4.24 -17.94
CA ASP A 48 4.51 -2.82 -17.74
C ASP A 48 4.30 -2.47 -16.26
N LEU A 49 5.40 -2.51 -15.51
CA LEU A 49 5.46 -2.20 -14.09
C LEU A 49 5.30 -0.69 -13.85
N LEU A 50 5.56 0.15 -14.85
CA LEU A 50 5.35 1.60 -14.73
C LEU A 50 3.86 1.95 -14.72
N THR A 51 3.07 1.37 -15.62
CA THR A 51 1.61 1.55 -15.60
C THR A 51 1.00 0.94 -14.34
N ALA A 52 1.48 -0.23 -13.89
CA ALA A 52 1.04 -0.82 -12.64
C ALA A 52 1.36 0.08 -11.43
N ALA A 53 2.56 0.68 -11.38
CA ALA A 53 2.91 1.63 -10.34
C ALA A 53 1.99 2.86 -10.33
N ALA A 54 1.66 3.40 -11.51
CA ALA A 54 0.77 4.54 -11.63
C ALA A 54 -0.67 4.22 -11.16
N ALA A 55 -1.18 3.03 -11.47
CA ALA A 55 -2.49 2.58 -10.99
C ALA A 55 -2.52 2.41 -9.46
N ILE A 56 -1.46 1.86 -8.87
CA ILE A 56 -1.33 1.72 -7.41
C ILE A 56 -1.28 3.09 -6.73
N ASP A 57 -0.56 4.05 -7.32
CA ASP A 57 -0.50 5.43 -6.81
C ASP A 57 -1.88 6.11 -6.82
N GLN A 58 -2.67 5.92 -7.90
CA GLN A 58 -4.03 6.46 -7.98
C GLN A 58 -4.97 5.88 -6.91
N GLU A 59 -4.86 4.58 -6.63
CA GLU A 59 -5.65 3.95 -5.57
C GLU A 59 -5.25 4.48 -4.18
N ALA A 60 -3.96 4.69 -3.94
CA ALA A 60 -3.47 5.27 -2.70
C ALA A 60 -4.00 6.72 -2.51
N ASP A 61 -4.05 7.50 -3.59
CA ASP A 61 -4.63 8.85 -3.58
C ASP A 61 -6.14 8.83 -3.29
N ALA A 62 -6.88 7.94 -3.94
CA ALA A 62 -8.32 7.79 -3.72
C ALA A 62 -8.64 7.39 -2.27
N LEU A 63 -7.88 6.46 -1.71
CA LEU A 63 -8.03 6.05 -0.31
C LEU A 63 -7.74 7.20 0.65
N SER A 64 -6.66 7.96 0.42
CA SER A 64 -6.29 9.11 1.26
C SER A 64 -7.39 10.17 1.29
N VAL A 65 -7.96 10.50 0.13
CA VAL A 65 -9.09 11.45 0.03
C VAL A 65 -10.32 10.93 0.76
N ASN A 66 -10.66 9.65 0.61
CA ASN A 66 -11.81 9.05 1.27
C ASN A 66 -11.68 9.08 2.80
N VAL A 67 -10.48 8.84 3.34
CA VAL A 67 -10.21 8.94 4.79
C VAL A 67 -10.44 10.35 5.29
N MET A 68 -9.94 11.37 4.58
CA MET A 68 -10.15 12.77 4.94
C MET A 68 -11.64 13.17 4.96
N LEU A 69 -12.46 12.57 4.09
CA LEU A 69 -13.90 12.83 4.04
C LEU A 69 -14.69 12.15 5.16
N HIS A 70 -14.22 11.00 5.67
CA HIS A 70 -14.93 10.18 6.68
C HIS A 70 -14.47 10.41 8.12
N THR A 71 -13.43 11.22 8.35
CA THR A 71 -12.91 11.56 9.69
C THR A 71 -13.45 12.88 10.25
N ARG A 72 -14.66 13.28 9.84
CA ARG A 72 -15.36 14.49 10.33
C ARG A 72 -16.51 14.18 11.27
#